data_AF-A0A7S1PJV1-F1
#
_entry.id   AF-A0A7S1PJV1-F1
#
_cell.length_a   1.000
_cell.length_b   1.000
_cell.length_c   1.000
_cell.angle_alpha   90.00
_cell.angle_beta   90.00
_cell.angle_gamma   90.00
#
_symmetry.space_group_name_H-M   'P 1'
#
loop_
_entity.id
_entity.type
_entity.pdbx_description
1 polymer ?
#
loop_
_entity_poly.entity_id
_entity_poly.type
_entity_poly.pdbx_seq_one_letter_code
_entity_poly.pdbx_strand_id
1 'polypeptide(L)'
;FLYFIGEPPLPLFNSPGDMKLLWRVPGSARPEDIVAFIGEQPKLLALFAQRTRIDDACVHALARTCPQLRFLDVAHTEVTNASITAVAQGCPQLLQLNVSHVQVTDVAVIALAQGCPQLRQLDV
;
A
#
# COMPACT_ATOMS: atom_id res chain seq x y z
N PHE A 1 -12.37 14.73 20.67
CA PHE A 1 -12.52 13.28 20.88
C PHE A 1 -12.77 12.55 19.56
N LEU A 2 -11.86 12.65 18.60
CA LEU A 2 -11.87 11.79 17.41
C LEU A 2 -10.43 11.32 17.22
N TYR A 3 -10.15 10.14 17.77
CA TYR A 3 -8.96 9.39 17.41
C TYR A 3 -9.02 9.13 15.90
N PHE A 4 -7.95 9.52 15.21
CA PHE A 4 -7.74 9.32 13.79
C PHE A 4 -7.96 7.86 13.41
N ILE A 5 -8.96 7.61 12.56
CA ILE A 5 -9.03 6.38 11.78
C ILE A 5 -8.00 6.53 10.66
N GLY A 6 -6.85 5.85 10.79
CA GLY A 6 -5.88 5.71 9.72
C GLY A 6 -4.54 6.44 9.88
N GLU A 7 -4.18 6.96 11.07
CA GLU A 7 -2.74 7.20 11.31
C GLU A 7 -2.08 5.87 11.64
N PRO A 8 -0.99 5.48 10.93
CA PRO A 8 -0.18 4.35 11.35
C PRO A 8 0.31 4.60 12.79
N PRO A 9 0.47 3.55 13.62
CA PRO A 9 0.94 3.73 14.99
C PRO A 9 2.25 4.53 14.99
N LEU A 10 2.32 5.49 15.91
CA LEU A 10 3.38 6.48 16.08
C LEU A 10 4.82 5.98 16.38
N PRO A 11 5.19 4.68 16.57
CA PRO A 11 6.60 4.34 16.77
C PRO A 11 7.46 4.25 15.50
N LEU A 12 6.91 4.39 14.29
CA LEU A 12 7.67 4.15 13.04
C LEU A 12 8.36 5.37 12.43
N PHE A 13 8.00 6.57 12.85
CA PHE A 13 8.45 7.81 12.23
C PHE A 13 9.12 8.70 13.27
N ASN A 14 10.37 8.40 13.57
CA ASN A 14 11.12 9.06 14.64
C ASN A 14 11.97 10.24 14.12
N SER A 15 11.87 10.58 12.82
CA SER A 15 12.62 11.70 12.25
C SER A 15 11.85 12.47 11.16
N PRO A 16 12.01 13.80 11.05
CA PRO A 16 11.40 14.60 9.98
C PRO A 16 11.92 14.28 8.57
N GLY A 17 12.99 13.46 8.44
CA GLY A 17 13.46 12.93 7.16
C GLY A 17 12.59 11.78 6.61
N ASP A 18 11.93 11.02 7.49
CA ASP A 18 11.07 9.89 7.12
C ASP A 18 9.76 10.32 6.45
N MET A 19 9.37 11.60 6.59
CA MET A 19 8.18 12.18 5.97
C MET A 19 8.25 12.24 4.43
N LYS A 20 9.44 12.06 3.82
CA LYS A 20 9.61 12.00 2.36
C LYS A 20 9.35 10.62 1.75
N LEU A 21 9.27 9.57 2.58
CA LEU A 21 9.10 8.18 2.14
C LEU A 21 7.67 7.69 2.32
N LEU A 22 6.81 8.56 2.84
CA LEU A 22 5.39 8.36 3.01
C LEU A 22 4.64 9.19 1.97
N TRP A 23 3.66 8.58 1.33
CA TRP A 23 2.78 9.30 0.43
C TRP A 23 1.33 8.98 0.74
N ARG A 24 0.54 10.04 0.94
CA ARG A 24 -0.91 9.95 1.04
C ARG A 24 -1.51 10.46 -0.26
N VAL A 25 -2.23 9.59 -0.95
CA VAL A 25 -2.86 9.88 -2.23
C VAL A 25 -3.93 10.97 -2.01
N PRO A 26 -3.88 12.08 -2.75
CA PRO A 26 -4.95 13.07 -2.71
C PRO A 26 -6.27 12.44 -3.17
N GLY A 27 -7.38 12.67 -2.45
CA GLY A 27 -8.68 12.08 -2.81
C GLY A 27 -9.20 12.44 -4.21
N SER A 28 -8.71 13.56 -4.78
CA SER A 28 -9.02 14.00 -6.14
C SER A 28 -7.99 13.56 -7.20
N ALA A 29 -6.93 12.84 -6.81
CA ALA A 29 -5.90 12.40 -7.74
C ALA A 29 -6.45 11.38 -8.74
N ARG A 30 -6.00 11.46 -9.98
CA ARG A 30 -6.33 10.49 -11.02
C ARG A 30 -5.33 9.32 -10.98
N PRO A 31 -5.74 8.11 -11.42
CA PRO A 31 -4.83 6.96 -11.52
C PRO A 31 -3.52 7.26 -12.27
N GLU A 32 -3.59 8.05 -13.35
CA GLU A 32 -2.43 8.43 -14.17
C GLU A 32 -1.39 9.21 -13.36
N ASP A 33 -1.84 10.19 -12.58
CA ASP A 33 -0.96 11.01 -11.71
C ASP A 33 -0.35 10.14 -10.60
N ILE A 34 -1.13 9.18 -10.08
CA ILE A 34 -0.68 8.23 -9.07
C ILE A 34 0.44 7.35 -9.62
N VAL A 35 0.25 6.78 -10.80
CA VAL A 35 1.26 5.96 -11.48
C VAL A 35 2.52 6.77 -11.79
N ALA A 36 2.38 7.99 -12.28
CA ALA A 36 3.51 8.88 -12.56
C ALA A 36 4.34 9.14 -11.29
N PHE A 37 3.68 9.48 -10.19
CA PHE A 37 4.36 9.74 -8.92
C PHE A 37 5.06 8.49 -8.37
N ILE A 38 4.40 7.33 -8.41
CA ILE A 38 5.00 6.05 -8.02
C ILE A 38 6.25 5.76 -8.85
N GLY A 39 6.20 6.02 -10.16
CA GLY A 39 7.31 5.84 -11.09
C GLY A 39 8.55 6.66 -10.74
N GLU A 40 8.37 7.87 -10.18
CA GLU A 40 9.46 8.75 -9.78
C GLU A 40 10.03 8.43 -8.39
N GLN A 41 9.31 7.64 -7.57
CA GLN A 41 9.60 7.47 -6.15
C GLN A 41 9.87 6.00 -5.74
N PRO A 42 10.96 5.36 -6.22
CA PRO A 42 11.26 3.95 -5.91
C PRO A 42 11.61 3.68 -4.43
N LYS A 43 11.84 4.74 -3.65
CA LYS A 43 12.18 4.66 -2.21
C LYS A 43 10.95 4.75 -1.30
N LEU A 44 9.73 4.70 -1.85
CA LEU A 44 8.52 4.80 -1.05
C LEU A 44 8.43 3.64 -0.05
N LEU A 45 8.23 3.99 1.23
CA LEU A 45 8.07 3.03 2.32
C LEU A 45 6.61 2.87 2.75
N ALA A 46 5.79 3.92 2.60
CA ALA A 46 4.40 3.89 3.01
C ALA A 46 3.49 4.59 1.99
N LEU A 47 2.40 3.94 1.60
CA LEU A 47 1.38 4.50 0.71
C LEU A 47 0.00 4.38 1.35
N PHE A 48 -0.70 5.52 1.45
CA PHE A 48 -2.04 5.62 2.00
C PHE A 48 -3.00 6.15 0.93
N ALA A 49 -3.87 5.27 0.42
CA ALA A 49 -4.78 5.52 -0.69
C ALA A 49 -6.23 5.11 -0.37
N GLN A 50 -6.57 5.04 0.90
CA GLN A 50 -7.92 4.71 1.34
C GLN A 50 -8.97 5.69 0.78
N ARG A 51 -10.10 5.16 0.29
CA ARG A 51 -11.19 5.95 -0.32
C ARG A 51 -10.72 6.87 -1.46
N THR A 52 -9.73 6.43 -2.24
CA THR A 52 -9.28 7.14 -3.44
C THR A 52 -9.63 6.37 -4.71
N ARG A 53 -9.27 6.93 -5.87
CA ARG A 53 -9.46 6.30 -7.18
C ARG A 53 -8.31 5.38 -7.58
N ILE A 54 -7.50 4.92 -6.63
CA ILE A 54 -6.42 3.98 -6.94
C ILE A 54 -7.01 2.68 -7.51
N ASP A 55 -6.40 2.19 -8.58
CA ASP A 55 -6.84 0.99 -9.30
C ASP A 55 -5.71 -0.05 -9.37
N ASP A 56 -5.99 -1.15 -10.06
CA ASP A 56 -5.01 -2.22 -10.20
C ASP A 56 -3.74 -1.76 -10.93
N ALA A 57 -3.85 -0.89 -11.93
CA ALA A 57 -2.69 -0.39 -12.67
C ALA A 57 -1.74 0.38 -11.76
N CYS A 58 -2.28 1.19 -10.85
CA CYS A 58 -1.51 1.90 -9.82
C CYS A 58 -0.75 0.93 -8.91
N VAL A 59 -1.43 -0.10 -8.40
CA VAL A 59 -0.81 -1.07 -7.48
C VAL A 59 0.23 -1.95 -8.19
N HIS A 60 0.00 -2.32 -9.45
CA HIS A 60 1.00 -3.02 -10.26
C HIS A 60 2.24 -2.15 -10.57
N ALA A 61 2.06 -0.84 -10.75
CA ALA A 61 3.18 0.08 -10.84
C ALA A 61 3.94 0.15 -9.51
N LEU A 62 3.22 0.24 -8.38
CA LEU A 62 3.80 0.25 -7.04
C LEU A 62 4.65 -0.98 -6.77
N ALA A 63 4.10 -2.16 -7.03
CA ALA A 63 4.78 -3.44 -6.84
C ALA A 63 6.08 -3.54 -7.65
N ARG A 64 6.12 -2.95 -8.85
CA ARG A 64 7.31 -2.97 -9.72
C ARG A 64 8.37 -1.94 -9.31
N THR A 65 7.94 -0.78 -8.83
CA THR A 65 8.84 0.36 -8.60
C THR A 65 9.34 0.47 -7.16
N CYS A 66 8.55 0.01 -6.17
CA CYS A 66 8.79 0.24 -4.75
C CYS A 66 9.02 -1.07 -3.97
N PRO A 67 10.16 -1.76 -4.15
CA PRO A 67 10.45 -3.03 -3.47
C PRO A 67 10.67 -2.90 -1.97
N GLN A 68 10.92 -1.67 -1.48
CA GLN A 68 11.10 -1.36 -0.07
C GLN A 68 9.81 -0.98 0.64
N LEU A 69 8.65 -1.09 -0.02
CA LEU A 69 7.37 -0.73 0.58
C LEU A 69 7.10 -1.58 1.83
N ARG A 70 6.75 -0.91 2.93
CA ARG A 70 6.47 -1.51 4.24
C ARG A 70 5.01 -1.38 4.65
N PHE A 71 4.33 -0.32 4.22
CA PHE A 71 2.95 -0.04 4.58
C PHE A 71 2.14 0.28 3.32
N LEU A 72 1.05 -0.45 3.12
CA LEU A 72 0.11 -0.20 2.03
C LEU A 72 -1.30 -0.16 2.58
N ASP A 73 -1.98 0.97 2.44
CA ASP A 73 -3.41 1.12 2.74
C ASP A 73 -4.17 1.47 1.46
N VAL A 74 -5.01 0.53 1.02
CA VAL A 74 -5.90 0.65 -0.14
C VAL A 74 -7.33 0.30 0.27
N ALA A 75 -7.69 0.52 1.53
CA ALA A 75 -9.03 0.24 2.02
C ALA A 75 -10.11 1.07 1.29
N HIS A 76 -11.28 0.48 1.08
CA HIS A 76 -12.39 1.10 0.33
C HIS A 76 -12.02 1.56 -1.09
N THR A 77 -11.28 0.73 -1.83
CA THR A 77 -10.91 0.98 -3.22
C THR A 77 -11.37 -0.19 -4.11
N GLU A 78 -11.24 -0.05 -5.43
CA GLU A 78 -11.65 -1.09 -6.40
C GLU A 78 -10.50 -2.04 -6.77
N VAL A 79 -9.43 -2.08 -5.97
CA VAL A 79 -8.30 -2.98 -6.21
C VAL A 79 -8.74 -4.44 -6.10
N THR A 80 -8.12 -5.32 -6.88
CA THR A 80 -8.49 -6.74 -6.96
C THR A 80 -7.39 -7.65 -6.41
N ASN A 81 -7.70 -8.95 -6.34
CA ASN A 81 -6.74 -10.00 -5.98
C ASN A 81 -5.49 -10.03 -6.88
N ALA A 82 -5.59 -9.55 -8.13
CA ALA A 82 -4.44 -9.44 -9.01
C ALA A 82 -3.41 -8.45 -8.45
N SER A 83 -3.88 -7.31 -7.95
CA SER A 83 -3.04 -6.30 -7.32
C SER A 83 -2.40 -6.78 -6.02
N ILE A 84 -3.15 -7.51 -5.20
CA ILE A 84 -2.62 -8.08 -3.96
C ILE A 84 -1.50 -9.10 -4.28
N THR A 85 -1.70 -9.92 -5.30
CA THR A 85 -0.69 -10.88 -5.78
C THR A 85 0.54 -10.16 -6.34
N ALA A 86 0.35 -9.06 -7.07
CA ALA A 86 1.45 -8.24 -7.56
C ALA A 86 2.28 -7.65 -6.41
N VAL A 87 1.62 -7.11 -5.38
CA VAL A 87 2.28 -6.61 -4.16
C VAL A 87 3.07 -7.71 -3.48
N ALA A 88 2.51 -8.92 -3.36
CA ALA A 88 3.22 -10.05 -2.78
C ALA A 88 4.53 -10.37 -3.53
N GLN A 89 4.52 -10.27 -4.86
CA GLN A 89 5.69 -10.54 -5.69
C GLN A 89 6.70 -9.38 -5.72
N GLY A 90 6.23 -8.15 -5.60
CA GLY A 90 7.02 -6.93 -5.78
C GLY A 90 7.54 -6.29 -4.50
N CYS A 91 6.85 -6.49 -3.37
CA CYS A 91 7.12 -5.80 -2.10
C CYS A 91 7.46 -6.80 -0.97
N PRO A 92 8.64 -7.45 -0.99
CA PRO A 92 9.01 -8.47 -0.01
C PRO A 92 9.23 -7.92 1.42
N GLN A 93 9.38 -6.60 1.57
CA GLN A 93 9.57 -5.91 2.85
C GLN A 93 8.25 -5.42 3.47
N LEU A 94 7.09 -5.82 2.91
CA LEU A 94 5.80 -5.38 3.39
C LEU A 94 5.57 -5.88 4.83
N LEU A 95 5.18 -4.96 5.71
CA LEU A 95 4.91 -5.20 7.13
C LEU A 95 3.42 -5.12 7.45
N GLN A 96 2.71 -4.20 6.80
CA GLN A 96 1.28 -4.01 6.99
C GLN A 96 0.58 -3.78 5.65
N LEU A 97 -0.52 -4.50 5.46
CA LEU A 97 -1.42 -4.33 4.32
C LEU A 97 -2.84 -4.13 4.83
N ASN A 98 -3.44 -2.98 4.50
CA ASN A 98 -4.84 -2.73 4.73
C ASN A 98 -5.60 -2.76 3.41
N VAL A 99 -6.43 -3.79 3.25
CA VAL A 99 -7.32 -4.05 2.13
C VAL A 99 -8.77 -4.16 2.64
N SER A 100 -9.08 -3.48 3.75
CA SER A 100 -10.43 -3.46 4.32
C SER A 100 -11.46 -3.02 3.27
N HIS A 101 -12.58 -3.75 3.20
CA HIS A 101 -13.64 -3.53 2.19
C HIS A 101 -13.20 -3.82 0.75
N VAL A 102 -12.14 -4.59 0.55
CA VAL A 102 -11.77 -5.20 -0.74
C VAL A 102 -12.10 -6.68 -0.69
N GLN A 103 -12.53 -7.26 -1.81
CA GLN A 103 -12.76 -8.69 -1.90
C GLN A 103 -11.43 -9.46 -2.01
N VAL A 104 -10.98 -10.03 -0.90
CA VAL A 104 -9.74 -10.81 -0.83
C VAL A 104 -10.04 -12.31 -0.82
N THR A 105 -9.33 -13.06 -1.66
CA THR A 105 -9.42 -14.52 -1.78
C THR A 105 -8.27 -15.22 -1.08
N ASP A 106 -8.46 -16.48 -0.69
CA ASP A 106 -7.40 -17.31 -0.08
C ASP A 106 -6.14 -17.39 -0.95
N VAL A 107 -6.29 -17.40 -2.28
CA VAL A 107 -5.17 -17.42 -3.22
C VAL A 107 -4.29 -16.18 -3.05
N ALA A 108 -4.90 -14.99 -2.89
CA ALA A 108 -4.17 -13.75 -2.66
C ALA A 108 -3.49 -13.74 -1.28
N VAL A 109 -4.14 -14.29 -0.25
CA VAL A 109 -3.56 -14.42 1.09
C VAL A 109 -2.36 -15.37 1.09
N ILE A 110 -2.47 -16.51 0.40
CA ILE A 110 -1.35 -17.46 0.23
C ILE A 110 -0.19 -16.78 -0.50
N ALA A 111 -0.47 -16.00 -1.56
CA ALA A 111 0.56 -15.24 -2.25
C ALA A 111 1.28 -14.27 -1.31
N LEU A 112 0.54 -13.51 -0.50
CA LEU A 112 1.12 -12.60 0.51
C LEU A 112 1.99 -13.36 1.51
N ALA A 113 1.53 -14.50 2.02
CA ALA A 113 2.30 -15.32 2.97
C ALA A 113 3.61 -15.84 2.36
N GLN A 114 3.65 -16.11 1.05
CA GLN A 114 4.85 -16.57 0.35
C GLN A 114 5.77 -15.41 -0.05
N GLY A 115 5.21 -14.28 -0.48
CA GLY A 115 5.95 -13.16 -1.04
C GLY A 115 6.41 -12.10 -0.03
N CYS A 116 5.66 -11.93 1.07
CA CYS A 116 5.93 -10.94 2.11
C CYS A 116 6.25 -11.62 3.46
N PRO A 117 7.46 -12.20 3.64
CA PRO A 117 7.81 -12.94 4.85
C PRO A 117 7.87 -12.08 6.12
N GLN A 118 7.91 -10.75 5.98
CA GLN A 118 7.89 -9.83 7.10
C GLN A 118 6.49 -9.29 7.44
N LEU A 119 5.44 -9.71 6.73
CA LEU A 119 4.08 -9.23 6.95
C LEU A 119 3.62 -9.58 8.37
N ARG A 120 3.24 -8.55 9.13
CA ARG A 120 2.81 -8.67 10.53
C ARG A 120 1.33 -8.40 10.72
N GLN A 121 0.75 -7.57 9.85
CA GLN A 121 -0.64 -7.16 9.93
C GLN A 121 -1.27 -7.18 8.53
N LEU A 122 -2.42 -7.84 8.45
CA LEU A 122 -3.25 -7.88 7.26
C LEU A 122 -4.69 -7.58 7.71
N ASP A 123 -5.20 -6.42 7.30
CA ASP A 123 -6.58 -6.00 7.56
C ASP A 123 -7.40 -6.22 6.28
N VAL A 124 -8.46 -7.03 6.36
CA VAL A 124 -9.34 -7.45 5.23
C VAL A 124 -10.78 -7.04 5.43
#